data_AF-A0A562M0E5-F1
#
_entry.id   AF-A0A562M0E5-F1
#
_cell.length_a   1.000
_cell.length_b   1.000
_cell.length_c   1.000
_cell.angle_alpha   90.00
_cell.angle_beta   90.00
_cell.angle_gamma   90.00
#
_symmetry.space_group_name_H-M   'P 1'
#
loop_
_entity.id
_entity.type
_entity.pdbx_description
1 polymer ?
#
loop_
_entity_poly.entity_id
_entity_poly.type
_entity_poly.pdbx_seq_one_letter_code
_entity_poly.pdbx_strand_id
1 'polypeptide(L)'
;MRCIRSAAIARAQLAPAFFALVLALAASAPAWAAKPKQYAKLFSAAEAHVAAGRIEPALIAFSDAAKADPTRKEPWVRSAQLLFDAGRYGRAIVAAEEVLQRDPQDRVADSVLTIAGMRLAGQSLQRLQASGALSVSDTARKEAEQLAGAVRETLDKAAPEATTPREAPRRAPKPRRSKPVARAAATASEPIAPAAPSRAAGVAPRPAPKAAGGAANPFDALNR
;
A
#
# COMPACT_ATOMS: atom_id res chain seq x y z
N MET A 1 -16.11 -59.98 65.58
CA MET A 1 -15.71 -61.11 64.72
C MET A 1 -15.38 -60.57 63.33
N ARG A 2 -14.15 -60.84 62.86
CA ARG A 2 -13.64 -60.84 61.45
C ARG A 2 -13.75 -59.51 60.69
N CYS A 3 -12.70 -58.68 60.70
CA CYS A 3 -11.55 -58.69 59.76
C CYS A 3 -11.93 -58.33 58.31
N ILE A 4 -11.84 -57.04 57.96
CA ILE A 4 -11.72 -56.58 56.56
C ILE A 4 -10.37 -55.87 56.45
N ARG A 5 -9.35 -56.61 56.00
CA ARG A 5 -8.05 -56.08 55.53
C ARG A 5 -7.63 -56.91 54.34
N SER A 6 -7.67 -56.30 53.14
CA SER A 6 -6.96 -56.61 51.89
C SER A 6 -7.78 -55.97 50.76
N ALA A 7 -7.24 -55.31 49.74
CA ALA A 7 -5.91 -55.37 49.16
C ALA A 7 -5.52 -54.00 48.56
N ALA A 8 -4.22 -53.73 48.56
CA ALA A 8 -3.60 -52.62 47.87
C ALA A 8 -3.85 -52.70 46.36
N ILE A 9 -4.40 -51.63 45.77
CA ILE A 9 -4.48 -51.51 44.31
C ILE A 9 -3.18 -50.88 43.84
N ALA A 10 -2.40 -51.69 43.13
CA ALA A 10 -1.13 -51.37 42.54
C ALA A 10 -1.24 -50.19 41.56
N ARG A 11 -0.46 -49.14 41.83
CA ARG A 11 -0.01 -48.17 40.83
C ARG A 11 1.07 -48.82 39.99
N ALA A 12 0.78 -49.18 38.75
CA ALA A 12 1.83 -49.54 37.78
C ALA A 12 1.30 -49.55 36.34
N GLN A 13 1.88 -48.67 35.52
CA GLN A 13 2.24 -48.93 34.13
C GLN A 13 1.10 -48.98 33.08
N LEU A 14 0.66 -47.82 32.59
CA LEU A 14 0.05 -47.68 31.26
C LEU A 14 0.51 -46.35 30.64
N ALA A 15 1.80 -46.24 30.35
CA ALA A 15 2.40 -45.03 29.76
C ALA A 15 3.49 -45.25 28.67
N PRO A 16 3.48 -46.32 27.83
CA PRO A 16 4.32 -46.29 26.63
C PRO A 16 3.55 -46.41 25.30
N ALA A 17 2.21 -46.42 25.29
CA ALA A 17 1.46 -46.62 24.04
C ALA A 17 1.14 -45.32 23.29
N PHE A 18 1.14 -44.16 23.95
CA PHE A 18 0.75 -42.90 23.31
C PHE A 18 1.90 -42.20 22.57
N PHE A 19 3.16 -42.55 22.89
CA PHE A 19 4.33 -41.92 22.28
C PHE A 19 4.71 -42.55 20.92
N ALA A 20 4.27 -43.78 20.65
CA ALA A 20 4.54 -44.46 19.38
C ALA A 20 3.59 -44.05 18.24
N LEU A 21 2.44 -43.44 18.55
CA LEU A 21 1.47 -43.02 17.53
C LEU A 21 1.84 -41.67 16.86
N VAL A 22 2.73 -40.88 17.47
CA VAL A 22 3.13 -39.56 16.93
C VAL A 22 4.27 -39.65 15.90
N LEU A 23 5.05 -40.73 15.87
CA LEU A 23 6.18 -40.88 14.94
C LEU A 23 5.83 -41.50 13.56
N ALA A 24 4.61 -41.99 13.36
CA ALA A 24 4.21 -42.64 12.10
C ALA A 24 3.61 -41.68 11.05
N LEU A 25 3.56 -40.37 11.30
CA LEU A 25 2.96 -39.37 10.40
C LEU A 25 3.99 -38.49 9.66
N ALA A 26 5.26 -38.88 9.61
CA ALA A 26 6.35 -38.07 9.03
C ALA A 26 6.79 -38.48 7.61
N ALA A 27 6.14 -39.46 6.97
CA ALA A 27 6.58 -39.98 5.66
C ALA A 27 5.77 -39.47 4.45
N SER A 28 4.84 -38.53 4.65
CA SER A 28 4.25 -37.80 3.51
C SER A 28 5.10 -36.57 3.24
N ALA A 29 5.75 -36.54 2.07
CA ALA A 29 6.40 -35.33 1.58
C ALA A 29 5.42 -34.15 1.72
N PRO A 30 5.88 -32.98 2.20
CA PRO A 30 5.02 -31.83 2.38
C PRO A 30 4.25 -31.54 1.08
N ALA A 31 2.93 -31.39 1.15
CA ALA A 31 2.07 -31.08 0.01
C ALA A 31 2.42 -29.75 -0.71
N TRP A 32 3.39 -29.01 -0.18
CA TRP A 32 3.93 -27.74 -0.68
C TRP A 32 5.25 -27.90 -1.45
N ALA A 33 5.77 -29.13 -1.60
CA ALA A 33 6.90 -29.42 -2.48
C ALA A 33 6.45 -29.40 -3.96
N ALA A 34 6.11 -28.22 -4.48
CA ALA A 34 5.75 -28.10 -5.88
C ALA A 34 6.95 -28.17 -6.79
N LYS A 35 6.67 -28.54 -8.04
CA LYS A 35 7.67 -28.62 -9.10
C LYS A 35 8.09 -27.20 -9.50
N PRO A 36 9.37 -26.82 -9.37
CA PRO A 36 9.86 -25.47 -9.74
C PRO A 36 9.47 -25.01 -11.16
N LYS A 37 9.30 -25.97 -12.09
CA LYS A 37 8.84 -25.72 -13.46
C LYS A 37 7.42 -25.16 -13.54
N GLN A 38 6.51 -25.62 -12.66
CA GLN A 38 5.12 -25.15 -12.65
C GLN A 38 5.04 -23.71 -12.15
N TYR A 39 5.77 -23.39 -11.07
CA TYR A 39 5.93 -22.03 -10.58
C TYR A 39 6.45 -21.09 -11.69
N ALA A 40 7.56 -21.45 -12.33
CA ALA A 40 8.19 -20.62 -13.35
C ALA A 40 7.23 -20.33 -14.53
N LYS A 41 6.43 -21.31 -14.94
CA LYS A 41 5.41 -21.14 -15.99
C LYS A 41 4.30 -20.18 -15.57
N LEU A 42 3.79 -20.31 -14.35
CA LEU A 42 2.73 -19.45 -13.83
C LEU A 42 3.23 -18.01 -13.64
N PHE A 43 4.43 -17.86 -13.10
CA PHE A 43 5.05 -16.56 -12.89
C PHE A 43 5.34 -15.83 -14.21
N SER A 44 5.90 -16.52 -15.20
CA SER A 44 6.13 -15.92 -16.54
C SER A 44 4.81 -15.57 -17.25
N ALA A 45 3.76 -16.37 -17.09
CA ALA A 45 2.43 -16.02 -17.59
C ALA A 45 1.88 -14.76 -16.91
N ALA A 46 2.06 -14.62 -15.58
CA ALA A 46 1.67 -13.43 -14.84
C ALA A 46 2.39 -12.18 -15.35
N GLU A 47 3.71 -12.23 -15.52
CA GLU A 47 4.49 -11.12 -16.09
C GLU A 47 4.04 -10.76 -17.52
N ALA A 48 3.66 -11.75 -18.34
CA ALA A 48 3.09 -11.48 -19.66
C ALA A 48 1.72 -10.77 -19.59
N HIS A 49 0.90 -11.06 -18.58
CA HIS A 49 -0.33 -10.31 -18.33
C HIS A 49 -0.06 -8.88 -17.85
N VAL A 50 0.96 -8.67 -17.00
CA VAL A 50 1.41 -7.34 -16.57
C VAL A 50 1.87 -6.53 -17.78
N ALA A 51 2.73 -7.08 -18.63
CA ALA A 51 3.21 -6.42 -19.85
C ALA A 51 2.07 -6.06 -20.82
N ALA A 52 0.99 -6.85 -20.82
CA ALA A 52 -0.22 -6.58 -21.60
C ALA A 52 -1.20 -5.61 -20.92
N GLY A 53 -0.88 -5.05 -19.75
CA GLY A 53 -1.76 -4.16 -18.98
C GLY A 53 -2.99 -4.84 -18.37
N ARG A 54 -3.02 -6.18 -18.33
CA ARG A 54 -4.15 -6.97 -17.84
C ARG A 54 -3.98 -7.29 -16.36
N ILE A 55 -4.43 -6.37 -15.50
CA ILE A 55 -4.22 -6.43 -14.04
C ILE A 55 -4.87 -7.68 -13.41
N GLU A 56 -6.17 -7.89 -13.59
CA GLU A 56 -6.87 -9.02 -12.96
C GLU A 56 -6.30 -10.39 -13.37
N PRO A 57 -6.08 -10.68 -14.66
CA PRO A 57 -5.42 -11.92 -15.08
C PRO A 57 -4.02 -12.09 -14.51
N ALA A 58 -3.22 -11.00 -14.43
CA ALA A 58 -1.90 -11.05 -13.81
C ALA A 58 -1.98 -11.45 -12.34
N LEU A 59 -2.90 -10.87 -11.57
CA LEU A 59 -3.10 -11.18 -10.16
C LEU A 59 -3.55 -12.62 -9.94
N ILE A 60 -4.40 -13.17 -10.82
CA ILE A 60 -4.79 -14.58 -10.77
C ILE A 60 -3.56 -15.48 -11.00
N ALA A 61 -2.77 -15.20 -12.03
CA ALA A 61 -1.58 -15.97 -12.34
C ALA A 61 -0.50 -15.87 -11.24
N PHE A 62 -0.32 -14.70 -10.61
CA PHE A 62 0.53 -14.56 -9.43
C PHE A 62 -0.01 -15.35 -8.22
N SER A 63 -1.32 -15.33 -7.98
CA SER A 63 -1.94 -16.14 -6.92
C SER A 63 -1.70 -17.63 -7.14
N ASP A 64 -1.85 -18.11 -8.38
CA ASP A 64 -1.59 -19.51 -8.69
C ASP A 64 -0.10 -19.86 -8.60
N ALA A 65 0.80 -18.93 -8.95
CA ALA A 65 2.23 -19.09 -8.70
C ALA A 65 2.54 -19.17 -7.19
N ALA A 66 1.90 -18.34 -6.36
CA ALA A 66 2.05 -18.40 -4.91
C ALA A 66 1.50 -19.70 -4.29
N LYS A 67 0.41 -20.26 -4.84
CA LYS A 67 -0.10 -21.58 -4.43
C LYS A 67 0.83 -22.70 -4.88
N ALA A 68 1.45 -22.56 -6.05
CA ALA A 68 2.43 -23.51 -6.51
C ALA A 68 3.64 -23.50 -5.56
N ASP A 69 4.26 -22.36 -5.26
CA ASP A 69 5.36 -22.31 -4.30
C ASP A 69 5.06 -21.34 -3.15
N PRO A 70 4.47 -21.83 -2.03
CA PRO A 70 4.08 -20.98 -0.90
C PRO A 70 5.25 -20.30 -0.19
N THR A 71 6.47 -20.80 -0.37
CA THR A 71 7.68 -20.28 0.28
C THR A 71 8.23 -19.03 -0.39
N ARG A 72 7.84 -18.80 -1.65
CA ARG A 72 8.30 -17.66 -2.44
C ARG A 72 7.48 -16.41 -2.15
N LYS A 73 8.18 -15.31 -1.89
CA LYS A 73 7.57 -13.99 -1.68
C LYS A 73 7.34 -13.23 -2.98
N GLU A 74 8.04 -13.59 -4.05
CA GLU A 74 8.07 -12.84 -5.31
C GLU A 74 6.68 -12.61 -5.93
N PRO A 75 5.76 -13.60 -6.00
CA PRO A 75 4.42 -13.35 -6.55
C PRO A 75 3.62 -12.32 -5.74
N TRP A 76 3.83 -12.28 -4.43
CA TRP A 76 3.21 -11.30 -3.52
C TRP A 76 3.80 -9.92 -3.71
N VAL A 77 5.14 -9.80 -3.84
CA VAL A 77 5.82 -8.52 -4.14
C VAL A 77 5.30 -7.92 -5.44
N ARG A 78 5.23 -8.73 -6.51
CA ARG A 78 4.74 -8.27 -7.83
C ARG A 78 3.27 -7.89 -7.77
N SER A 79 2.44 -8.65 -7.05
CA SER A 79 1.04 -8.33 -6.84
C SER A 79 0.86 -7.01 -6.08
N ALA A 80 1.63 -6.78 -5.01
CA ALA A 80 1.57 -5.58 -4.20
C ALA A 80 1.93 -4.33 -5.02
N GLN A 81 3.02 -4.39 -5.80
CA GLN A 81 3.42 -3.32 -6.72
C GLN A 81 2.34 -3.04 -7.77
N LEU A 82 1.86 -4.08 -8.46
CA LEU A 82 0.83 -3.94 -9.49
C LEU A 82 -0.46 -3.32 -8.95
N LEU A 83 -0.89 -3.74 -7.76
CA LEU A 83 -2.07 -3.20 -7.09
C LEU A 83 -1.88 -1.75 -6.63
N PHE A 84 -0.67 -1.42 -6.15
CA PHE A 84 -0.33 -0.07 -5.75
C PHE A 84 -0.36 0.90 -6.94
N ASP A 85 0.24 0.50 -8.06
CA ASP A 85 0.26 1.28 -9.31
C ASP A 85 -1.15 1.44 -9.88
N ALA A 86 -2.00 0.42 -9.73
CA ALA A 86 -3.42 0.46 -10.10
C ALA A 86 -4.30 1.28 -9.13
N GLY A 87 -3.74 1.88 -8.08
CA GLY A 87 -4.50 2.65 -7.08
C GLY A 87 -5.36 1.81 -6.13
N ARG A 88 -5.19 0.48 -6.13
CA ARG A 88 -5.97 -0.46 -5.31
C ARG A 88 -5.30 -0.69 -3.96
N TYR A 89 -5.14 0.39 -3.20
CA TYR A 89 -4.32 0.43 -1.99
C TYR A 89 -4.71 -0.62 -0.94
N GLY A 90 -6.00 -0.86 -0.69
CA GLY A 90 -6.43 -1.88 0.29
C GLY A 90 -5.94 -3.29 -0.05
N ARG A 91 -6.00 -3.70 -1.33
CA ARG A 91 -5.47 -5.01 -1.75
C ARG A 91 -3.94 -5.02 -1.80
N ALA A 92 -3.32 -3.88 -2.12
CA ALA A 92 -1.86 -3.75 -2.12
C ALA A 92 -1.28 -3.95 -0.71
N ILE A 93 -1.94 -3.42 0.32
CA ILE A 93 -1.56 -3.60 1.74
C ILE A 93 -1.58 -5.08 2.09
N VAL A 94 -2.67 -5.80 1.80
CA VAL A 94 -2.76 -7.25 2.08
C VAL A 94 -1.65 -8.03 1.39
N ALA A 95 -1.37 -7.73 0.11
CA ALA A 95 -0.29 -8.40 -0.61
C ALA A 95 1.11 -8.06 -0.03
N ALA A 96 1.32 -6.85 0.46
CA ALA A 96 2.56 -6.45 1.13
C ALA A 96 2.72 -7.14 2.50
N GLU A 97 1.65 -7.31 3.27
CA GLU A 97 1.66 -8.06 4.54
C GLU A 97 2.05 -9.53 4.30
N GLU A 98 1.55 -10.15 3.24
CA GLU A 98 1.96 -11.52 2.85
C GLU A 98 3.46 -11.61 2.52
N VAL A 99 4.06 -10.55 1.96
CA VAL A 99 5.52 -10.51 1.77
C VAL A 99 6.22 -10.41 3.12
N LEU A 100 5.79 -9.49 4.00
CA LEU A 100 6.43 -9.26 5.30
C LEU A 100 6.31 -10.46 6.26
N GLN A 101 5.25 -11.28 6.13
CA GLN A 101 5.14 -12.55 6.84
C GLN A 101 6.22 -13.56 6.42
N ARG A 102 6.70 -13.49 5.17
CA ARG A 102 7.73 -14.38 4.62
C ARG A 102 9.13 -13.81 4.78
N ASP A 103 9.28 -12.51 4.57
CA ASP A 103 10.51 -11.74 4.77
C ASP A 103 10.19 -10.40 5.45
N PRO A 104 10.35 -10.34 6.79
CA PRO A 104 10.10 -9.13 7.56
C PRO A 104 11.03 -7.95 7.22
N GLN A 105 12.11 -8.16 6.48
CA GLN A 105 13.07 -7.12 6.09
C GLN A 105 12.89 -6.63 4.64
N ASP A 106 11.82 -7.07 3.96
CA ASP A 106 11.54 -6.63 2.60
C ASP A 106 11.14 -5.14 2.54
N ARG A 107 12.08 -4.31 2.12
CA ARG A 107 11.89 -2.85 2.03
C ARG A 107 10.85 -2.45 0.99
N VAL A 108 10.65 -3.25 -0.06
CA VAL A 108 9.67 -2.94 -1.10
C VAL A 108 8.27 -3.11 -0.53
N ALA A 109 8.01 -4.22 0.15
CA ALA A 109 6.73 -4.46 0.80
C ALA A 109 6.45 -3.43 1.90
N ASP A 110 7.44 -3.12 2.75
CA ASP A 110 7.29 -2.08 3.78
C ASP A 110 6.94 -0.70 3.19
N SER A 111 7.60 -0.31 2.09
CA SER A 111 7.31 0.94 1.39
C SER A 111 5.90 0.95 0.77
N VAL A 112 5.48 -0.17 0.15
CA VAL A 112 4.14 -0.30 -0.44
C VAL A 112 3.09 -0.23 0.66
N LEU A 113 3.25 -0.97 1.76
CA LEU A 113 2.35 -0.98 2.90
C LEU A 113 2.17 0.44 3.46
N THR A 114 3.28 1.13 3.72
CA THR A 114 3.26 2.46 4.32
C THR A 114 2.62 3.50 3.39
N ILE A 115 3.08 3.58 2.13
CA ILE A 115 2.56 4.59 1.20
C ILE A 115 1.12 4.29 0.79
N ALA A 116 0.76 3.01 0.59
CA ALA A 116 -0.62 2.61 0.32
C ALA A 116 -1.54 2.97 1.49
N GLY A 117 -1.10 2.71 2.73
CA GLY A 117 -1.82 3.09 3.95
C GLY A 117 -2.08 4.58 4.03
N MET A 118 -1.06 5.42 3.80
CA MET A 118 -1.21 6.89 3.79
C MET A 118 -2.19 7.37 2.71
N ARG A 119 -2.12 6.81 1.50
CA ARG A 119 -3.03 7.17 0.40
C ARG A 119 -4.47 6.73 0.70
N LEU A 120 -4.66 5.54 1.26
CA LEU A 120 -5.97 5.03 1.66
C LEU A 120 -6.59 5.85 2.81
N ALA A 121 -5.77 6.26 3.79
CA ALA A 121 -6.19 7.16 4.85
C ALA A 121 -6.63 8.51 4.29
N GLY A 122 -5.86 9.10 3.37
CA GLY A 122 -6.24 10.33 2.66
C GLY A 122 -7.57 10.20 1.91
N GLN A 123 -7.77 9.11 1.15
CA GLN A 123 -9.05 8.82 0.48
C GLN A 123 -10.22 8.66 1.46
N SER A 124 -9.96 8.14 2.66
CA SER A 124 -10.98 7.97 3.70
C SER A 124 -11.36 9.31 4.32
N LEU A 125 -10.38 10.19 4.59
CA LEU A 125 -10.63 11.56 5.05
C LEU A 125 -11.41 12.37 4.02
N GLN A 126 -11.07 12.27 2.74
CA GLN A 126 -11.82 12.93 1.67
C GLN A 126 -13.29 12.49 1.65
N ARG A 127 -13.56 11.19 1.83
CA ARG A 127 -14.92 10.67 1.95
C ARG A 127 -15.65 11.18 3.18
N LEU A 128 -14.98 11.26 4.34
CA LEU A 128 -15.54 11.83 5.57
C LEU A 128 -15.88 13.32 5.43
N GLN A 129 -15.05 14.07 4.72
CA GLN A 129 -15.31 15.48 4.39
C GLN A 129 -16.51 15.61 3.46
N ALA A 130 -16.56 14.81 2.39
CA ALA A 130 -17.64 14.84 1.40
C ALA A 130 -18.99 14.43 2.00
N SER A 131 -19.01 13.52 2.99
CA SER A 131 -20.23 13.10 3.68
C SER A 131 -20.68 14.03 4.81
N GLY A 132 -19.86 15.02 5.19
CA GLY A 132 -20.11 15.85 6.37
C GLY A 132 -20.01 15.09 7.69
N ALA A 133 -19.47 13.87 7.71
CA ALA A 133 -19.39 13.05 8.92
C ALA A 133 -18.55 13.72 10.02
N LEU A 134 -17.60 14.59 9.65
CA LEU A 134 -16.78 15.34 10.62
C LEU A 134 -17.59 16.35 11.47
N SER A 135 -18.72 16.86 10.98
CA SER A 135 -19.60 17.75 11.77
C SER A 135 -20.61 16.98 12.63
N VAL A 136 -21.02 15.79 12.18
CA VAL A 136 -22.12 15.03 12.80
C VAL A 136 -21.61 13.97 13.78
N SER A 137 -20.43 13.40 13.54
CA SER A 137 -19.87 12.30 14.34
C SER A 137 -18.65 12.75 15.13
N ASP A 138 -18.78 12.78 16.45
CA ASP A 138 -17.67 13.08 17.36
C ASP A 138 -16.58 12.01 17.31
N THR A 139 -16.95 10.75 17.05
CA THR A 139 -15.97 9.66 16.87
C THR A 139 -15.13 9.88 15.61
N ALA A 140 -15.77 10.15 14.46
CA ALA A 140 -15.05 10.41 13.22
C ALA A 140 -14.15 11.66 13.33
N ARG A 141 -14.61 12.70 14.04
CA ARG A 141 -13.80 13.89 14.32
C ARG A 141 -12.55 13.55 15.14
N LYS A 142 -12.70 12.82 16.24
CA LYS A 142 -11.58 12.42 17.11
C LYS A 142 -10.54 11.57 16.37
N GLU A 143 -10.97 10.60 15.55
CA GLU A 143 -10.06 9.78 14.75
C GLU A 143 -9.27 10.63 13.74
N ALA A 144 -9.93 11.58 13.07
CA ALA A 144 -9.27 12.49 12.14
C ALA A 144 -8.25 13.41 12.85
N GLU A 145 -8.59 13.90 14.04
CA GLU A 145 -7.68 14.72 14.87
C GLU A 145 -6.46 13.93 15.35
N GLN A 146 -6.65 12.68 15.79
CA GLN A 146 -5.55 11.80 16.19
C GLN A 146 -4.58 11.54 15.02
N LEU A 147 -5.12 11.21 13.84
CA LEU A 147 -4.32 11.00 12.65
C LEU A 147 -3.54 12.28 12.26
N ALA A 148 -4.20 13.44 12.29
CA ALA A 148 -3.55 14.72 12.01
C ALA A 148 -2.43 15.04 13.01
N GLY A 149 -2.65 14.73 14.30
CA GLY A 149 -1.65 14.86 15.36
C GLY A 149 -0.41 14.00 15.10
N ALA A 150 -0.60 12.72 14.80
CA ALA A 150 0.49 11.80 14.49
C ALA A 150 1.30 12.25 13.25
N VAL A 151 0.62 12.73 12.20
CA VAL A 151 1.29 13.26 11.00
C VAL A 151 2.10 14.52 11.36
N ARG A 152 1.54 15.44 12.15
CA ARG A 152 2.27 16.65 12.57
C ARG A 152 3.50 16.32 13.40
N GLU A 153 3.36 15.43 14.38
CA GLU A 153 4.45 15.01 15.26
C GLU A 153 5.59 14.34 14.47
N THR A 154 5.25 13.47 13.52
CA THR A 154 6.25 12.80 12.67
C THR A 154 6.98 13.79 11.77
N LEU A 155 6.27 14.78 11.20
CA LEU A 155 6.87 15.82 10.38
C LEU A 155 7.73 16.81 11.19
N ASP A 156 7.34 17.11 12.43
CA ASP A 156 8.12 17.98 13.33
C ASP A 156 9.45 17.32 13.70
N LYS A 157 9.42 16.02 14.05
CA LYS A 157 10.63 15.21 14.30
C LYS A 157 11.51 15.04 13.06
N ALA A 158 10.91 15.06 11.86
CA ALA A 158 11.62 14.93 10.59
C ALA A 158 12.12 16.28 10.05
N ALA A 159 11.71 17.41 10.64
CA ALA A 159 12.19 18.72 10.23
C ALA A 159 13.70 18.79 10.53
N PRO A 160 14.56 19.11 9.53
CA PRO A 160 15.95 19.42 9.83
C PRO A 160 15.93 20.63 10.77
N GLU A 161 16.66 20.54 11.89
CA GLU A 161 16.85 21.67 12.82
C GLU A 161 17.08 22.91 11.96
N ALA A 162 16.17 23.89 12.08
CA ALA A 162 16.28 25.13 11.36
C ALA A 162 17.65 25.70 11.69
N THR A 163 18.60 25.59 10.76
CA THR A 163 19.84 26.34 10.82
C THR A 163 19.39 27.78 10.97
N THR A 164 19.66 28.36 12.14
CA THR A 164 19.40 29.77 12.42
C THR A 164 19.82 30.56 11.19
N PRO A 165 19.00 31.51 10.69
CA PRO A 165 19.46 32.39 9.64
C PRO A 165 20.74 33.03 10.14
N ARG A 166 21.89 32.63 9.59
CA ARG A 166 23.17 33.27 9.82
C ARG A 166 22.93 34.74 9.48
N GLU A 167 22.88 35.58 10.51
CA GLU A 167 22.60 37.01 10.34
C GLU A 167 23.59 37.53 9.31
N ALA A 168 23.06 37.86 8.12
CA ALA A 168 23.87 38.41 7.06
C ALA A 168 24.48 39.71 7.60
N PRO A 169 25.81 39.92 7.47
CA PRO A 169 26.44 41.09 8.05
C PRO A 169 25.77 42.33 7.47
N ARG A 170 25.19 43.16 8.35
CA ARG A 170 24.49 44.38 7.98
C ARG A 170 25.41 45.23 7.10
N ARG A 171 25.01 45.38 5.83
CA ARG A 171 25.73 46.22 4.87
C ARG A 171 25.68 47.66 5.37
N ALA A 172 26.84 48.24 5.67
CA ALA A 172 26.97 49.65 6.03
C ALA A 172 26.38 50.57 4.94
N PRO A 173 25.74 51.69 5.30
CA PRO A 173 25.08 52.56 4.33
C PRO A 173 26.12 53.27 3.45
N LYS A 174 25.95 53.17 2.12
CA LYS A 174 26.79 53.90 1.16
C LYS A 174 26.45 55.40 1.18
N PRO A 175 27.45 56.30 1.12
CA PRO A 175 27.17 57.73 1.03
C PRO A 175 26.61 58.07 -0.35
N ARG A 176 25.56 58.89 -0.38
CA ARG A 176 25.00 59.48 -1.60
C ARG A 176 26.06 60.37 -2.25
N ARG A 177 26.39 60.10 -3.51
CA ARG A 177 27.03 61.08 -4.40
C ARG A 177 26.19 61.30 -5.64
N SER A 178 26.14 62.58 -5.98
CA SER A 178 25.30 63.30 -6.92
C SER A 178 25.53 62.92 -8.39
N LYS A 179 24.46 63.02 -9.18
CA LYS A 179 24.45 63.17 -10.65
C LYS A 179 25.45 64.27 -11.08
N PRO A 180 26.07 64.21 -12.29
CA PRO A 180 25.28 64.51 -13.50
C PRO A 180 25.77 63.95 -14.86
N VAL A 181 24.92 64.27 -15.85
CA VAL A 181 25.10 64.40 -17.31
C VAL A 181 24.98 63.14 -18.18
N ALA A 182 23.99 63.24 -19.06
CA ALA A 182 23.68 62.35 -20.16
C ALA A 182 24.67 62.52 -21.32
N ARG A 183 24.95 61.42 -22.02
CA ARG A 183 25.18 61.47 -23.47
C ARG A 183 24.70 60.18 -24.12
N ALA A 184 23.97 60.37 -25.21
CA ALA A 184 23.22 59.40 -25.98
C ALA A 184 24.10 58.53 -26.90
N ALA A 185 23.60 57.33 -27.20
CA ALA A 185 23.67 56.59 -28.47
C ALA A 185 22.78 55.34 -28.30
N ALA A 186 21.68 55.14 -29.03
CA ALA A 186 21.65 54.51 -30.38
C ALA A 186 22.37 53.14 -30.32
N THR A 187 21.78 51.97 -30.54
CA THR A 187 20.84 51.48 -31.56
C THR A 187 20.54 50.02 -31.16
N ALA A 188 19.29 49.55 -31.21
CA ALA A 188 18.73 48.68 -32.24
C ALA A 188 18.12 47.45 -31.57
N SER A 189 16.82 47.30 -31.78
CA SER A 189 15.98 46.18 -31.42
C SER A 189 16.19 45.04 -32.43
N GLU A 190 16.18 43.79 -31.96
CA GLU A 190 15.51 42.74 -32.73
C GLU A 190 14.89 41.70 -31.77
N PRO A 191 13.55 41.50 -31.82
CA PRO A 191 12.85 40.53 -31.00
C PRO A 191 12.70 39.18 -31.73
N ILE A 192 13.01 38.09 -31.02
CA ILE A 192 12.65 36.73 -31.47
C ILE A 192 11.15 36.53 -31.24
N ALA A 193 10.40 36.35 -32.32
CA ALA A 193 8.97 36.07 -32.31
C ALA A 193 8.67 34.66 -31.76
N PRO A 194 7.56 34.48 -31.02
CA PRO A 194 7.09 33.16 -30.58
C PRO A 194 6.28 32.45 -31.68
N ALA A 195 6.56 31.17 -31.87
CA ALA A 195 5.82 30.28 -32.75
C ALA A 195 4.38 30.06 -32.26
N ALA A 196 3.42 30.21 -33.18
CA ALA A 196 2.00 29.99 -32.94
C ALA A 196 1.64 28.49 -32.81
N PRO A 197 0.56 28.15 -32.08
CA PRO A 197 0.09 26.77 -31.93
C PRO A 197 -0.76 26.31 -33.12
N SER A 198 -0.46 25.12 -33.65
CA SER A 198 -1.31 24.44 -34.63
C SER A 198 -2.56 23.85 -33.95
N ARG A 199 -3.73 24.21 -34.47
CA ARG A 199 -5.06 23.77 -34.03
C ARG A 199 -5.49 22.50 -34.76
N ALA A 200 -6.09 21.61 -33.98
CA ALA A 200 -7.33 20.86 -34.22
C ALA A 200 -7.41 19.82 -35.38
N ALA A 201 -7.55 18.57 -34.96
CA ALA A 201 -8.61 17.66 -35.39
C ALA A 201 -8.90 16.75 -34.17
N GLY A 202 -10.09 16.66 -33.58
CA GLY A 202 -11.42 16.68 -34.17
C GLY A 202 -11.95 15.24 -34.31
N VAL A 203 -12.09 14.50 -33.20
CA VAL A 203 -12.73 13.17 -33.19
C VAL A 203 -13.95 13.23 -32.28
N ALA A 204 -15.13 13.00 -32.88
CA ALA A 204 -16.43 13.00 -32.23
C ALA A 204 -16.64 11.77 -31.32
N PRO A 205 -17.42 11.89 -30.23
CA PRO A 205 -17.66 10.81 -29.29
C PRO A 205 -18.75 9.83 -29.78
N ARG A 206 -18.51 8.52 -29.62
CA ARG A 206 -19.53 7.47 -29.78
C ARG A 206 -20.43 7.38 -28.54
N PRO A 207 -21.73 7.10 -28.69
CA PRO A 207 -22.70 7.06 -27.58
C PRO A 207 -22.60 5.78 -26.74
N ALA A 208 -22.84 5.92 -25.44
CA ALA A 208 -22.87 4.86 -24.44
C ALA A 208 -24.19 4.03 -24.51
N PRO A 209 -24.15 2.72 -24.19
CA PRO A 209 -25.38 1.95 -23.96
C PRO A 209 -25.95 2.17 -22.55
N LYS A 210 -27.29 2.17 -22.51
CA LYS A 210 -28.18 2.41 -21.36
C LYS A 210 -28.02 1.41 -20.22
N ALA A 211 -28.24 1.92 -19.00
CA ALA A 211 -28.40 1.19 -17.76
C ALA A 211 -29.66 0.29 -17.77
N ALA A 212 -29.49 -0.98 -17.41
CA ALA A 212 -30.47 -1.79 -16.68
C ALA A 212 -29.98 -1.78 -15.23
N GLY A 213 -30.77 -1.51 -14.19
CA GLY A 213 -32.07 -2.05 -13.83
C GLY A 213 -31.94 -2.44 -12.36
N GLY A 214 -32.79 -1.88 -11.49
CA GLY A 214 -32.66 -1.75 -10.04
C GLY A 214 -31.98 -2.89 -9.27
N ALA A 215 -30.92 -2.54 -8.54
CA ALA A 215 -30.46 -3.30 -7.38
C ALA A 215 -31.12 -2.68 -6.13
N ALA A 216 -31.94 -3.47 -5.44
CA ALA A 216 -32.45 -3.13 -4.13
C ALA A 216 -31.28 -2.85 -3.17
N ASN A 217 -31.43 -1.84 -2.31
CA ASN A 217 -30.42 -1.47 -1.33
C ASN A 217 -30.25 -2.61 -0.31
N PRO A 218 -29.03 -3.13 -0.10
CA PRO A 218 -28.79 -4.30 0.77
C PRO A 218 -28.92 -3.99 2.28
N PHE A 219 -29.28 -2.77 2.66
CA PHE A 219 -29.35 -2.31 4.05
C PHE A 219 -30.76 -2.27 4.65
N ASP A 220 -31.81 -2.50 3.85
CA ASP A 220 -33.20 -2.50 4.36
C ASP A 220 -33.53 -3.68 5.29
N ALA A 221 -32.69 -4.72 5.35
CA ALA A 221 -32.90 -5.91 6.18
C ALA A 221 -32.48 -5.73 7.66
N LEU A 222 -31.89 -4.60 8.04
CA LEU A 222 -31.30 -4.40 9.38
C LEU A 222 -32.15 -3.55 10.34
N ASN A 223 -33.38 -3.17 9.94
CA ASN A 223 -34.20 -2.25 10.72
C ASN A 223 -35.61 -2.79 11.05
N ARG A 224 -35.73 -4.10 11.34
CA ARG A 224 -36.93 -4.73 11.91
C ARG A 224 -36.63 -5.48 13.18
#